data_AF-A0AAU4RQZ6-F1
#
_entry.id   AF-A0AAU4RQZ6-F1
#
_cell.length_a   1.000
_cell.length_b   1.000
_cell.length_c   1.000
_cell.angle_alpha   90.00
_cell.angle_beta   90.00
_cell.angle_gamma   90.00
#
_symmetry.space_group_name_H-M   'P 1'
#
loop_
_entity.id
_entity.type
_entity.pdbx_description
1 polymer ?
#
loop_
_entity_poly.entity_id
_entity_poly.type
_entity_poly.pdbx_seq_one_letter_code
_entity_poly.pdbx_strand_id
1 'polypeptide(L)'
;MKSWITDWQRSERLPHYTRANAGETLPEPASPLGWTLVWGRGLHGWRNGFVGFGIYHEEEVAGPRPPFVGMFGGYFYLNLSHMRLFGIRMGQTADQIDTAFVGQRSDTPVYVAHPEDEDAELTAKAGATVARMLGLSGFAEADADQERLRRVRRERPDLARLSVAELVAHARSLLDEVEITFQRHVESSLPASVGPAILGPLCAGLDRPGAMLDLIGGLGDVDSASPSTGLWTLSRQVAASAELTALFDQGPAAVERALDGASGDVKAFRDSFEEFLAASGDRGPNEWDIHALSWEAAPVQALALVDRIRHSPDDDSPAGRHRRLTERRTEIAAEIRAALPEDARPMFDAGMHASQVWIPARERTKANCVSVINEIRMAVRELGRRGVEAGHFARPEDVMMLLETELDDYVADPGGFAPVIARRLAEYAELRELEPPFFVAEDARTEIDGWPRRSAEGIAAAAESEVLTGVGGSQGTYTGRVRVVTDPASCEALEPGEVLVAPITDAAWTPLFLVAGAAVVDVGALNSHAVVVCRELGIPAVISVEGGTQRLRDGMVITVDGTRGTVTVDSVPAVLAI
;
A
#
# COMPACT_ATOMS: atom_id res chain seq x y z
N MET A 1 2.04 14.70 -24.96
CA MET A 1 0.59 14.52 -24.72
C MET A 1 0.11 15.63 -23.79
N LYS A 2 -1.10 16.20 -23.95
CA LYS A 2 -1.61 17.26 -23.06
C LYS A 2 -2.40 16.76 -21.86
N SER A 3 -3.16 15.68 -22.06
CA SER A 3 -4.00 15.04 -21.04
C SER A 3 -4.07 13.55 -21.29
N TRP A 4 -4.36 12.77 -20.26
CA TRP A 4 -4.65 11.35 -20.34
C TRP A 4 -6.16 11.10 -20.36
N ILE A 5 -6.58 9.96 -20.91
CA ILE A 5 -8.00 9.64 -21.17
C ILE A 5 -8.86 9.54 -19.90
N THR A 6 -8.26 9.30 -18.74
CA THR A 6 -8.94 9.21 -17.45
C THR A 6 -8.75 10.44 -16.57
N ASP A 7 -8.13 11.50 -17.08
CA ASP A 7 -7.84 12.70 -16.29
C ASP A 7 -9.11 13.41 -15.85
N TRP A 8 -9.03 13.92 -14.63
CA TRP A 8 -10.09 14.67 -13.98
C TRP A 8 -9.80 16.16 -14.05
N GLN A 9 -10.88 16.93 -13.88
CA GLN A 9 -10.76 18.34 -13.57
C GLN A 9 -10.61 18.50 -12.06
N ARG A 10 -9.81 19.49 -11.69
CA ARG A 10 -9.58 19.86 -10.29
C ARG A 10 -10.87 20.42 -9.69
N SER A 11 -11.13 20.12 -8.42
CA SER A 11 -12.27 20.70 -7.71
C SER A 11 -12.07 22.21 -7.51
N GLU A 12 -13.08 23.01 -7.84
CA GLU A 12 -13.07 24.45 -7.57
C GLU A 12 -13.08 24.74 -6.05
N ARG A 13 -13.78 23.90 -5.28
CA ARG A 13 -13.96 24.07 -3.82
C ARG A 13 -12.83 23.46 -2.99
N LEU A 14 -12.30 22.31 -3.43
CA LEU A 14 -11.25 21.56 -2.75
C LEU A 14 -10.05 21.38 -3.71
N PRO A 15 -9.29 22.45 -3.98
CA PRO A 15 -8.41 22.55 -5.15
C PRO A 15 -7.06 21.85 -5.04
N HIS A 16 -6.61 21.44 -3.85
CA HIS A 16 -5.24 20.95 -3.65
C HIS A 16 -5.19 19.44 -3.60
N TYR A 17 -4.32 18.85 -4.42
CA TYR A 17 -4.11 17.42 -4.52
C TYR A 17 -2.63 17.11 -4.31
N THR A 18 -2.33 15.95 -3.73
CA THR A 18 -0.96 15.53 -3.38
C THR A 18 -0.70 14.06 -3.75
N ARG A 19 0.56 13.77 -4.11
CA ARG A 19 1.10 12.42 -4.25
C ARG A 19 1.51 11.79 -2.92
N ALA A 20 1.57 12.56 -1.84
CA ALA A 20 1.86 12.04 -0.51
C ALA A 20 0.85 10.94 -0.13
N ASN A 21 1.36 9.76 0.27
CA ASN A 21 0.60 8.53 0.57
C ASN A 21 -0.26 7.98 -0.59
N ALA A 22 -0.48 8.74 -1.66
CA ALA A 22 -1.25 8.33 -2.83
C ALA A 22 -0.55 7.21 -3.61
N GLY A 23 0.79 7.26 -3.65
CA GLY A 23 1.57 6.22 -4.33
C GLY A 23 1.68 4.90 -3.56
N GLU A 24 1.22 4.81 -2.30
CA GLU A 24 1.06 3.50 -1.63
C GLU A 24 -0.18 2.75 -2.13
N THR A 25 -1.12 3.50 -2.70
CA THR A 25 -2.34 2.97 -3.29
C THR A 25 -2.11 2.68 -4.77
N LEU A 26 -1.75 3.69 -5.55
CA LEU A 26 -1.48 3.58 -6.99
C LEU A 26 -0.17 4.36 -7.29
N PRO A 27 1.00 3.69 -7.18
CA PRO A 27 2.30 4.30 -7.42
C PRO A 27 2.50 4.67 -8.90
N GLU A 28 2.10 3.76 -9.80
CA GLU A 28 2.19 3.92 -11.24
C GLU A 28 0.92 4.57 -11.81
N PRO A 29 0.92 5.01 -13.07
CA PRO A 29 -0.30 5.43 -13.72
C PRO A 29 -1.36 4.32 -13.64
N ALA A 30 -2.59 4.64 -13.22
CA ALA A 30 -3.64 3.65 -13.11
C ALA A 30 -4.09 3.18 -14.49
N SER A 31 -4.39 1.89 -14.61
CA SER A 31 -4.99 1.36 -15.83
C SER A 31 -6.37 2.02 -16.06
N PRO A 32 -6.70 2.40 -17.31
CA PRO A 32 -7.98 3.01 -17.63
C PRO A 32 -9.18 2.20 -17.14
N LEU A 33 -9.12 0.87 -17.27
CA LEU A 33 -10.20 0.00 -16.85
C LEU A 33 -10.26 -0.11 -15.34
N GLY A 34 -9.12 -0.28 -14.66
CA GLY A 34 -9.06 -0.30 -13.20
C GLY A 34 -9.63 0.98 -12.60
N TRP A 35 -9.31 2.13 -13.19
CA TRP A 35 -9.84 3.41 -12.74
C TRP A 35 -11.35 3.55 -12.97
N THR A 36 -11.83 3.21 -14.16
CA THR A 36 -13.25 3.46 -14.51
C THR A 36 -14.21 2.39 -14.01
N LEU A 37 -13.78 1.14 -13.89
CA LEU A 37 -14.60 0.02 -13.40
C LEU A 37 -14.53 -0.10 -11.87
N VAL A 38 -13.33 -0.23 -11.32
CA VAL A 38 -13.13 -0.52 -9.89
C VAL A 38 -13.19 0.77 -9.07
N TRP A 39 -12.28 1.71 -9.33
CA TRP A 39 -12.19 2.94 -8.53
C TRP A 39 -13.43 3.82 -8.71
N GLY A 40 -13.98 3.91 -9.91
CA GLY A 40 -15.24 4.61 -10.18
C GLY A 40 -16.36 4.17 -9.23
N ARG A 41 -16.51 2.86 -9.00
CA ARG A 41 -17.47 2.33 -8.04
C ARG A 41 -17.00 2.46 -6.59
N GLY A 42 -15.74 2.16 -6.31
CA GLY A 42 -15.16 2.24 -4.96
C GLY A 42 -15.29 3.63 -4.32
N LEU A 43 -15.23 4.69 -5.13
CA LEU A 43 -15.42 6.06 -4.66
C LEU A 43 -16.85 6.37 -4.19
N HIS A 44 -17.86 5.60 -4.62
CA HIS A 44 -19.19 5.66 -4.00
C HIS A 44 -19.14 5.11 -2.57
N GLY A 45 -18.38 4.03 -2.35
CA GLY A 45 -18.14 3.48 -1.02
C GLY A 45 -17.47 4.50 -0.10
N TRP A 46 -16.45 5.21 -0.59
CA TRP A 46 -15.82 6.29 0.17
C TRP A 46 -16.79 7.41 0.51
N ARG A 47 -17.66 7.79 -0.44
CA ARG A 47 -18.70 8.80 -0.21
C ARG A 47 -19.60 8.38 0.95
N ASN A 48 -20.10 7.15 0.92
CA ASN A 48 -20.95 6.60 1.98
C ASN A 48 -20.21 6.60 3.33
N GLY A 49 -18.94 6.22 3.33
CA GLY A 49 -18.09 6.24 4.53
C GLY A 49 -17.93 7.64 5.13
N PHE A 50 -17.56 8.64 4.34
CA PHE A 50 -17.35 10.00 4.82
C PHE A 50 -18.66 10.70 5.24
N VAL A 51 -19.75 10.50 4.50
CA VAL A 51 -21.08 11.02 4.89
C VAL A 51 -21.57 10.32 6.17
N GLY A 52 -21.40 9.00 6.26
CA GLY A 52 -21.74 8.20 7.43
C GLY A 52 -20.97 8.64 8.68
N PHE A 53 -19.67 8.92 8.52
CA PHE A 53 -18.82 9.42 9.60
C PHE A 53 -19.24 10.81 10.10
N GLY A 54 -19.84 11.63 9.22
CA GLY A 54 -20.21 13.01 9.52
C GLY A 54 -19.20 14.04 9.02
N ILE A 55 -18.46 13.72 7.96
CA ILE A 55 -17.51 14.66 7.33
C ILE A 55 -18.17 15.47 6.24
N TYR A 56 -19.24 14.98 5.61
CA TYR A 56 -19.99 15.69 4.59
C TYR A 56 -21.49 15.48 4.77
N HIS A 57 -22.28 16.47 4.36
CA HIS A 57 -23.66 16.23 3.95
C HIS A 57 -23.67 15.54 2.58
N GLU A 58 -24.75 14.82 2.27
CA GLU A 58 -24.83 14.01 1.04
C GLU A 58 -24.74 14.89 -0.22
N GLU A 59 -25.36 16.08 -0.19
CA GLU A 59 -25.37 17.06 -1.25
C GLU A 59 -23.99 17.67 -1.57
N GLU A 60 -23.08 17.75 -0.59
CA GLU A 60 -21.72 18.27 -0.79
C GLU A 60 -20.90 17.36 -1.73
N VAL A 61 -21.31 16.09 -1.87
CA VAL A 61 -20.53 15.04 -2.55
C VAL A 61 -21.34 14.22 -3.55
N ALA A 62 -22.56 14.64 -3.90
CA ALA A 62 -23.50 13.90 -4.76
C ALA A 62 -23.04 13.71 -6.23
N GLY A 63 -22.00 14.43 -6.67
CA GLY A 63 -21.49 14.36 -8.05
C GLY A 63 -20.69 13.08 -8.36
N PRO A 64 -20.55 12.70 -9.65
CA PRO A 64 -19.90 11.45 -10.07
C PRO A 64 -18.38 11.39 -9.74
N ARG A 65 -17.79 12.53 -9.38
CA ARG A 65 -16.38 12.66 -9.02
C ARG A 65 -16.30 13.28 -7.62
N PRO A 66 -16.46 12.47 -6.56
CA PRO A 66 -16.38 13.01 -5.22
C PRO A 66 -14.96 13.56 -4.95
N PRO A 67 -14.83 14.67 -4.22
CA PRO A 67 -13.58 15.43 -4.12
C PRO A 67 -12.57 14.82 -3.14
N PHE A 68 -12.54 13.49 -2.98
CA PHE A 68 -11.62 12.79 -2.07
C PHE A 68 -10.27 12.51 -2.72
N VAL A 69 -10.28 12.33 -4.04
CA VAL A 69 -9.12 11.94 -4.87
C VAL A 69 -9.17 12.65 -6.21
N GLY A 70 -8.07 12.57 -6.97
CA GLY A 70 -7.97 13.05 -8.35
C GLY A 70 -7.14 12.10 -9.21
N MET A 71 -7.31 12.22 -10.52
CA MET A 71 -6.53 11.52 -11.54
C MET A 71 -5.95 12.56 -12.49
N PHE A 72 -4.62 12.72 -12.53
CA PHE A 72 -3.94 13.69 -13.38
C PHE A 72 -2.74 13.03 -14.04
N GLY A 73 -2.63 13.15 -15.37
CA GLY A 73 -1.70 12.38 -16.19
C GLY A 73 -1.71 10.87 -15.92
N GLY A 74 -2.89 10.33 -15.61
CA GLY A 74 -3.06 8.93 -15.22
C GLY A 74 -2.52 8.56 -13.84
N TYR A 75 -1.95 9.49 -13.06
CA TYR A 75 -1.52 9.24 -11.68
C TYR A 75 -2.64 9.57 -10.69
N PHE A 76 -2.77 8.72 -9.68
CA PHE A 76 -3.68 8.90 -8.56
C PHE A 76 -3.16 9.93 -7.57
N TYR A 77 -4.05 10.82 -7.11
CA TYR A 77 -3.75 11.82 -6.09
C TYR A 77 -4.81 11.76 -4.98
N LEU A 78 -4.36 11.94 -3.75
CA LEU A 78 -5.26 12.24 -2.64
C LEU A 78 -5.58 13.74 -2.64
N ASN A 79 -6.81 14.11 -2.29
CA ASN A 79 -7.19 15.51 -2.18
C ASN A 79 -6.77 16.06 -0.80
N LEU A 80 -5.72 16.88 -0.77
CA LEU A 80 -5.20 17.53 0.43
C LEU A 80 -6.22 18.53 1.01
N SER A 81 -6.98 19.24 0.17
CA SER A 81 -8.04 20.14 0.65
C SER A 81 -9.14 19.37 1.40
N HIS A 82 -9.51 18.18 0.93
CA HIS A 82 -10.41 17.27 1.65
C HIS A 82 -9.82 16.83 3.00
N MET A 83 -8.54 16.46 3.05
CA MET A 83 -7.88 16.09 4.32
C MET A 83 -7.87 17.25 5.32
N ARG A 84 -7.64 18.49 4.86
CA ARG A 84 -7.71 19.70 5.69
C ARG A 84 -9.11 19.93 6.22
N LEU A 85 -10.12 19.84 5.36
CA LEU A 85 -11.54 19.96 5.74
C LEU A 85 -11.92 18.93 6.81
N PHE A 86 -11.49 17.68 6.61
CA PHE A 86 -11.66 16.62 7.60
C PHE A 86 -11.05 17.02 8.95
N GLY A 87 -9.79 17.48 8.97
CA GLY A 87 -9.13 17.93 10.19
C GLY A 87 -9.87 19.06 10.89
N ILE A 88 -10.32 20.07 10.14
CA ILE A 88 -11.05 21.23 10.65
C ILE A 88 -12.35 20.80 11.33
N ARG A 89 -13.14 19.93 10.67
CA ARG A 89 -14.38 19.37 11.25
C ARG A 89 -14.12 18.42 12.43
N MET A 90 -12.86 18.01 12.64
CA MET A 90 -12.39 17.25 13.80
C MET A 90 -11.67 18.12 14.86
N GLY A 91 -11.67 19.45 14.71
CA GLY A 91 -11.05 20.39 15.65
C GLY A 91 -9.53 20.56 15.51
N GLN A 92 -8.95 20.12 14.39
CA GLN A 92 -7.54 20.32 14.05
C GLN A 92 -7.39 21.49 13.07
N THR A 93 -6.20 22.09 13.02
CA THR A 93 -5.88 23.13 12.03
C THR A 93 -5.39 22.50 10.72
N ALA A 94 -5.50 23.24 9.61
CA ALA A 94 -4.94 22.81 8.33
C ALA A 94 -3.41 22.56 8.41
N ASP A 95 -2.69 23.34 9.21
CA ASP A 95 -1.23 23.20 9.42
C ASP A 95 -0.87 21.90 10.16
N GLN A 96 -1.70 21.48 11.13
CA GLN A 96 -1.54 20.19 11.79
C GLN A 96 -1.76 19.03 10.80
N ILE A 97 -2.74 19.16 9.91
CA ILE A 97 -2.99 18.17 8.84
C ILE A 97 -1.84 18.13 7.85
N ASP A 98 -1.36 19.28 7.39
CA ASP A 98 -0.24 19.36 6.45
C ASP A 98 1.00 18.71 7.05
N THR A 99 1.34 19.05 8.30
CA THR A 99 2.47 18.45 9.02
C THR A 99 2.32 16.92 9.12
N ALA A 100 1.11 16.41 9.37
CA ALA A 100 0.86 14.99 9.52
C ALA A 100 0.92 14.21 8.19
N PHE A 101 0.48 14.80 7.07
CA PHE A 101 0.34 14.10 5.78
C PHE A 101 1.47 14.37 4.80
N VAL A 102 2.00 15.59 4.77
CA VAL A 102 3.02 16.02 3.79
C VAL A 102 4.31 16.51 4.45
N GLY A 103 4.38 16.53 5.78
CA GLY A 103 5.53 17.00 6.54
C GLY A 103 5.74 18.52 6.41
N GLN A 104 6.95 18.99 6.71
CA GLN A 104 7.32 20.40 6.63
C GLN A 104 7.95 20.75 5.28
N ARG A 105 7.18 20.60 4.20
CA ARG A 105 7.64 20.94 2.85
C ARG A 105 7.38 22.40 2.51
N SER A 106 8.40 23.05 1.93
CA SER A 106 8.33 24.47 1.54
C SER A 106 7.41 24.76 0.35
N ASP A 107 7.10 23.75 -0.47
CA ASP A 107 6.25 23.84 -1.65
C ASP A 107 4.78 23.46 -1.38
N THR A 108 4.40 23.28 -0.11
CA THR A 108 3.02 22.93 0.30
C THR A 108 2.03 24.04 -0.10
N PRO A 109 0.95 23.74 -0.84
CA PRO A 109 -0.04 24.73 -1.26
C PRO A 109 -0.73 25.42 -0.07
N VAL A 110 -0.78 26.75 -0.06
CA VAL A 110 -1.36 27.52 1.04
C VAL A 110 -2.84 27.22 1.20
N TYR A 111 -3.27 26.88 2.42
CA TYR A 111 -4.69 26.74 2.74
C TYR A 111 -5.40 28.11 2.73
N VAL A 112 -6.56 28.16 2.06
CA VAL A 112 -7.45 29.33 2.06
C VAL A 112 -8.76 28.91 2.71
N ALA A 113 -9.10 29.54 3.83
CA ALA A 113 -10.31 29.23 4.58
C ALA A 113 -11.57 29.58 3.79
N HIS A 114 -12.58 28.70 3.90
CA HIS A 114 -13.90 28.89 3.34
C HIS A 114 -14.96 28.84 4.46
N PRO A 115 -16.04 29.65 4.38
CA PRO A 115 -17.06 29.71 5.44
C PRO A 115 -17.73 28.36 5.76
N GLU A 116 -17.80 27.46 4.80
CA GLU A 116 -18.40 26.12 4.94
C GLU A 116 -17.41 25.06 5.45
N ASP A 117 -16.15 25.40 5.70
CA ASP A 117 -15.21 24.42 6.26
C ASP A 117 -15.61 24.03 7.69
N GLU A 118 -16.19 24.96 8.44
CA GLU A 118 -16.76 24.73 9.76
C GLU A 118 -18.26 24.42 9.67
N ASP A 119 -18.66 23.28 10.20
CA ASP A 119 -20.07 22.88 10.31
C ASP A 119 -20.29 22.21 11.68
N ALA A 120 -21.09 22.85 12.53
CA ALA A 120 -21.33 22.40 13.90
C ALA A 120 -22.12 21.08 13.97
N GLU A 121 -23.03 20.83 13.03
CA GLU A 121 -23.82 19.61 12.98
C GLU A 121 -22.94 18.42 12.59
N LEU A 122 -22.17 18.57 11.52
CA LEU A 122 -21.22 17.56 11.07
C LEU A 122 -20.13 17.30 12.11
N THR A 123 -19.60 18.35 12.74
CA THR A 123 -18.62 18.23 13.85
C THR A 123 -19.21 17.42 15.01
N ALA A 124 -20.46 17.67 15.40
CA ALA A 124 -21.13 16.91 16.45
C ALA A 124 -21.34 15.44 16.06
N LYS A 125 -21.73 15.17 14.81
CA LYS A 125 -21.90 13.81 14.27
C LYS A 125 -20.56 13.07 14.23
N ALA A 126 -19.49 13.71 13.77
CA ALA A 126 -18.15 13.13 13.73
C ALA A 126 -17.63 12.82 15.15
N GLY A 127 -17.86 13.72 16.10
CA GLY A 127 -17.56 13.48 17.52
C GLY A 127 -18.32 12.28 18.10
N ALA A 128 -19.63 12.16 17.81
CA ALA A 128 -20.43 11.01 18.23
C ALA A 128 -19.95 9.69 17.59
N THR A 129 -19.53 9.75 16.32
CA THR A 129 -18.95 8.60 15.61
C THR A 129 -17.66 8.14 16.27
N VAL A 130 -16.73 9.06 16.58
CA VAL A 130 -15.48 8.72 17.28
C VAL A 130 -15.76 8.17 18.67
N ALA A 131 -16.68 8.77 19.44
CA ALA A 131 -17.05 8.28 20.77
C ALA A 131 -17.59 6.85 20.73
N ARG A 132 -18.43 6.53 19.73
CA ARG A 132 -18.91 5.17 19.50
C ARG A 132 -17.76 4.23 19.17
N MET A 133 -16.86 4.63 18.26
CA MET A 133 -15.74 3.82 17.80
C MET A 133 -14.74 3.49 18.93
N LEU A 134 -14.48 4.44 19.83
CA LEU A 134 -13.62 4.21 21.00
C LEU A 134 -14.21 3.18 21.98
N GLY A 135 -15.53 2.97 21.97
CA GLY A 135 -16.21 1.98 22.79
C GLY A 135 -16.28 0.57 22.19
N LEU A 136 -15.88 0.39 20.92
CA LEU A 136 -15.92 -0.91 20.25
C LEU A 136 -14.68 -1.75 20.59
N SER A 137 -14.85 -3.07 20.68
CA SER A 137 -13.78 -4.03 20.93
C SER A 137 -13.33 -4.79 19.67
N GLY A 138 -13.86 -4.41 18.50
CA GLY A 138 -13.65 -5.10 17.23
C GLY A 138 -14.52 -4.48 16.14
N PHE A 139 -14.35 -4.95 14.91
CA PHE A 139 -15.14 -4.51 13.75
C PHE A 139 -15.75 -5.72 13.04
N ALA A 140 -16.83 -6.26 13.60
CA ALA A 140 -17.44 -7.52 13.17
C ALA A 140 -17.88 -7.51 11.69
N GLU A 141 -18.25 -6.35 11.16
CA GLU A 141 -18.59 -6.18 9.76
C GLU A 141 -17.40 -6.49 8.85
N ALA A 142 -16.17 -6.07 9.21
CA ALA A 142 -14.98 -6.38 8.44
C ALA A 142 -14.67 -7.89 8.43
N ASP A 143 -14.96 -8.60 9.52
CA ASP A 143 -14.82 -10.06 9.62
C ASP A 143 -15.83 -10.79 8.75
N ALA A 144 -17.08 -10.33 8.79
CA ALA A 144 -18.16 -10.85 7.95
C ALA A 144 -17.88 -10.62 6.46
N ASP A 145 -17.32 -9.45 6.11
CA ASP A 145 -16.88 -9.15 4.76
C ASP A 145 -15.75 -10.09 4.31
N GLN A 146 -14.77 -10.35 5.17
CA GLN A 146 -13.67 -11.28 4.86
C GLN A 146 -14.19 -12.69 4.56
N GLU A 147 -15.10 -13.24 5.39
CA GLU A 147 -15.67 -14.56 5.14
C GLU A 147 -16.53 -14.58 3.86
N ARG A 148 -17.28 -13.51 3.60
CA ARG A 148 -18.05 -13.37 2.36
C ARG A 148 -17.15 -13.40 1.13
N LEU A 149 -16.04 -12.68 1.14
CA LEU A 149 -15.08 -12.65 0.02
C LEU A 149 -14.32 -13.96 -0.14
N ARG A 150 -13.94 -14.64 0.96
CA ARG A 150 -13.41 -16.01 0.90
C ARG A 150 -14.39 -16.98 0.26
N ARG A 151 -15.68 -16.83 0.52
CA ARG A 151 -16.72 -17.61 -0.16
C ARG A 151 -16.81 -17.26 -1.65
N VAL A 152 -16.83 -15.98 -2.02
CA VAL A 152 -16.80 -15.54 -3.43
C VAL A 152 -15.65 -16.22 -4.20
N ARG A 153 -14.44 -16.22 -3.63
CA ARG A 153 -13.27 -16.86 -4.24
C ARG A 153 -13.41 -18.39 -4.34
N ARG A 154 -13.87 -19.06 -3.28
CA ARG A 154 -14.09 -20.52 -3.28
C ARG A 154 -15.16 -20.96 -4.29
N GLU A 155 -16.17 -20.12 -4.49
CA GLU A 155 -17.30 -20.37 -5.39
C GLU A 155 -17.08 -19.75 -6.78
N ARG A 156 -15.90 -19.21 -7.06
CA ARG A 156 -15.57 -18.59 -8.34
C ARG A 156 -15.84 -19.59 -9.47
N PRO A 157 -16.62 -19.21 -10.50
CA PRO A 157 -16.84 -20.09 -11.65
C PRO A 157 -15.51 -20.36 -12.37
N ASP A 158 -15.46 -21.47 -13.10
CA ASP A 158 -14.36 -21.73 -14.03
C ASP A 158 -14.41 -20.66 -15.14
N LEU A 159 -13.58 -19.62 -14.99
CA LEU A 159 -13.55 -18.45 -15.89
C LEU A 159 -13.26 -18.86 -17.33
N ALA A 160 -12.49 -19.93 -17.55
CA ALA A 160 -12.17 -20.42 -18.89
C ALA A 160 -13.41 -20.98 -19.62
N ARG A 161 -14.49 -21.32 -18.90
CA ARG A 161 -15.75 -21.82 -19.47
C ARG A 161 -16.79 -20.75 -19.75
N LEU A 162 -16.63 -19.56 -19.17
CA LEU A 162 -17.55 -18.44 -19.39
C LEU A 162 -17.37 -17.89 -20.81
N SER A 163 -18.42 -17.37 -21.44
CA SER A 163 -18.30 -16.56 -22.65
C SER A 163 -17.69 -15.18 -22.35
N VAL A 164 -17.28 -14.45 -23.40
CA VAL A 164 -16.74 -13.09 -23.27
C VAL A 164 -17.73 -12.14 -22.57
N ALA A 165 -19.03 -12.23 -22.92
CA ALA A 165 -20.08 -11.46 -22.26
C ALA A 165 -20.27 -11.86 -20.79
N GLU A 166 -20.22 -13.16 -20.48
CA GLU A 166 -20.34 -13.66 -19.10
C GLU A 166 -19.16 -13.25 -18.22
N LEU A 167 -17.94 -13.14 -18.76
CA LEU A 167 -16.78 -12.63 -18.02
C LEU A 167 -16.96 -11.17 -17.60
N VAL A 168 -17.44 -10.31 -18.52
CA VAL A 168 -17.73 -8.90 -18.22
C VAL A 168 -18.88 -8.80 -17.21
N ALA A 169 -19.94 -9.59 -17.38
CA ALA A 169 -21.06 -9.63 -16.44
C ALA A 169 -20.60 -10.09 -15.04
N HIS A 170 -19.72 -11.09 -14.97
CA HIS A 170 -19.16 -11.56 -13.71
C HIS A 170 -18.31 -10.48 -13.02
N ALA A 171 -17.41 -9.81 -13.74
CA ALA A 171 -16.63 -8.69 -13.20
C ALA A 171 -17.53 -7.57 -12.66
N ARG A 172 -18.58 -7.19 -13.41
CA ARG A 172 -19.57 -6.18 -12.98
C ARG A 172 -20.41 -6.63 -11.78
N SER A 173 -20.68 -7.93 -11.63
CA SER A 173 -21.45 -8.47 -10.50
C SER A 173 -20.76 -8.27 -9.14
N LEU A 174 -19.45 -8.04 -9.14
CA LEU A 174 -18.64 -7.83 -7.94
C LEU A 174 -18.54 -6.35 -7.53
N LEU A 175 -19.11 -5.42 -8.31
CA LEU A 175 -19.00 -3.99 -8.05
C LEU A 175 -19.70 -3.55 -6.76
N ASP A 176 -20.76 -4.23 -6.35
CA ASP A 176 -21.39 -3.95 -5.05
C ASP A 176 -20.46 -4.33 -3.88
N GLU A 177 -19.68 -5.41 -4.02
CA GLU A 177 -18.66 -5.78 -3.03
C GLU A 177 -17.50 -4.77 -3.01
N VAL A 178 -17.12 -4.20 -4.17
CA VAL A 178 -16.16 -3.10 -4.23
C VAL A 178 -16.67 -1.88 -3.44
N GLU A 179 -17.93 -1.48 -3.64
CA GLU A 179 -18.52 -0.36 -2.91
C GLU A 179 -18.53 -0.60 -1.40
N ILE A 180 -19.00 -1.78 -0.96
CA ILE A 180 -19.08 -2.14 0.46
C ILE A 180 -17.69 -2.15 1.11
N THR A 181 -16.72 -2.81 0.49
CA THR A 181 -15.36 -2.93 1.06
C THR A 181 -14.65 -1.58 1.13
N PHE A 182 -14.81 -0.73 0.12
CA PHE A 182 -14.26 0.62 0.12
C PHE A 182 -14.89 1.51 1.19
N GLN A 183 -16.20 1.39 1.42
CA GLN A 183 -16.87 2.07 2.54
C GLN A 183 -16.27 1.63 3.89
N ARG A 184 -16.15 0.31 4.11
CA ARG A 184 -15.61 -0.27 5.35
C ARG A 184 -14.16 0.15 5.58
N HIS A 185 -13.40 0.32 4.50
CA HIS A 185 -12.04 0.82 4.60
C HIS A 185 -11.97 2.27 5.09
N VAL A 186 -12.89 3.15 4.67
CA VAL A 186 -13.00 4.51 5.24
C VAL A 186 -13.40 4.45 6.71
N GLU A 187 -14.43 3.65 7.04
CA GLU A 187 -14.95 3.52 8.40
C GLU A 187 -13.93 2.98 9.42
N SER A 188 -12.93 2.21 8.98
CA SER A 188 -11.85 1.70 9.83
C SER A 188 -10.57 2.54 9.77
N SER A 189 -10.28 3.19 8.65
CA SER A 189 -9.08 4.02 8.50
C SER A 189 -9.08 5.24 9.41
N LEU A 190 -10.23 5.87 9.57
CA LEU A 190 -10.39 7.06 10.41
C LEU A 190 -10.13 6.77 11.90
N PRO A 191 -10.79 5.79 12.55
CA PRO A 191 -10.51 5.49 13.95
C PRO A 191 -9.11 4.89 14.19
N ALA A 192 -8.47 4.30 13.18
CA ALA A 192 -7.11 3.77 13.31
C ALA A 192 -6.05 4.85 13.63
N SER A 193 -6.32 6.14 13.33
CA SER A 193 -5.42 7.24 13.69
C SER A 193 -5.63 7.75 15.12
N VAL A 194 -6.74 7.42 15.79
CA VAL A 194 -7.11 7.97 17.10
C VAL A 194 -6.15 7.49 18.19
N GLY A 195 -5.81 6.20 18.19
CA GLY A 195 -4.86 5.62 19.14
C GLY A 195 -3.50 6.33 19.12
N PRO A 196 -2.80 6.38 17.97
CA PRO A 196 -1.56 7.15 17.82
C PRO A 196 -1.68 8.63 18.21
N ALA A 197 -2.80 9.28 17.85
CA ALA A 197 -3.03 10.69 18.19
C ALA A 197 -3.16 10.95 19.70
N ILE A 198 -3.64 9.95 20.47
CA ILE A 198 -3.68 10.00 21.93
C ILE A 198 -2.32 9.65 22.54
N LEU A 199 -1.71 8.56 22.08
CA LEU A 199 -0.47 8.02 22.66
C LEU A 199 0.74 8.93 22.41
N GLY A 200 0.81 9.57 21.25
CA GLY A 200 1.93 10.44 20.86
C GLY A 200 2.20 11.56 21.86
N PRO A 201 1.25 12.48 22.11
CA PRO A 201 1.41 13.57 23.07
C PRO A 201 1.70 13.08 24.50
N LEU A 202 1.09 11.98 24.94
CA LEU A 202 1.35 11.40 26.26
C LEU A 202 2.79 10.91 26.40
N CYS A 203 3.31 10.22 25.38
CA CYS A 203 4.70 9.76 25.36
C CYS A 203 5.67 10.95 25.25
N ALA A 204 5.36 11.96 24.43
CA ALA A 204 6.16 13.17 24.31
C ALA A 204 6.23 13.98 25.61
N GLY A 205 5.11 14.07 26.36
CA GLY A 205 5.06 14.72 27.67
C GLY A 205 5.94 14.07 28.74
N LEU A 206 6.35 12.82 28.52
CA LEU A 206 7.29 12.08 29.36
C LEU A 206 8.73 12.12 28.83
N ASP A 207 9.02 12.94 27.81
CA ASP A 207 10.31 12.97 27.09
C ASP A 207 10.68 11.61 26.46
N ARG A 208 9.66 10.84 26.04
CA ARG A 208 9.81 9.54 25.36
C ARG A 208 9.01 9.48 24.05
N PRO A 209 9.15 10.44 23.12
CA PRO A 209 8.32 10.50 21.91
C PRO A 209 8.39 9.22 21.05
N GLY A 210 9.53 8.52 21.03
CA GLY A 210 9.67 7.25 20.31
C GLY A 210 8.81 6.12 20.84
N ALA A 211 8.49 6.11 22.15
CA ALA A 211 7.77 5.01 22.80
C ALA A 211 6.39 4.73 22.19
N MET A 212 5.76 5.75 21.59
CA MET A 212 4.51 5.59 20.86
C MET A 212 4.62 4.51 19.77
N LEU A 213 5.74 4.43 19.05
CA LEU A 213 5.95 3.42 18.00
C LEU A 213 5.99 1.99 18.55
N ASP A 214 6.57 1.79 19.74
CA ASP A 214 6.57 0.47 20.41
C ASP A 214 5.16 0.07 20.83
N LEU A 215 4.36 1.03 21.31
CA LEU A 215 3.00 0.81 21.79
C LEU A 215 2.05 0.34 20.68
N ILE A 216 2.32 0.75 19.44
CA ILE A 216 1.50 0.43 18.26
C ILE A 216 2.15 -0.60 17.33
N GLY A 217 3.19 -1.29 17.80
CA GLY A 217 3.86 -2.39 17.09
C GLY A 217 3.53 -3.76 17.68
N GLY A 218 3.76 -4.82 16.88
CA GLY A 218 3.52 -6.20 17.28
C GLY A 218 2.09 -6.47 17.72
N LEU A 219 1.10 -5.78 17.12
CA LEU A 219 -0.32 -5.87 17.47
C LEU A 219 -0.88 -7.29 17.28
N GLY A 220 -0.43 -7.96 16.23
CA GLY A 220 -0.99 -9.26 15.82
C GLY A 220 -2.26 -9.07 15.00
N ASP A 221 -2.69 -10.15 14.33
CA ASP A 221 -3.88 -10.15 13.44
C ASP A 221 -3.87 -9.06 12.35
N VAL A 222 -2.68 -8.60 11.95
CA VAL A 222 -2.49 -7.66 10.84
C VAL A 222 -2.44 -8.45 9.54
N ASP A 223 -3.54 -8.41 8.77
CA ASP A 223 -3.71 -9.20 7.53
C ASP A 223 -2.58 -8.94 6.51
N SER A 224 -2.04 -7.71 6.44
CA SER A 224 -0.92 -7.37 5.55
C SER A 224 0.42 -8.02 5.93
N ALA A 225 0.59 -8.46 7.18
CA ALA A 225 1.77 -9.20 7.64
C ALA A 225 1.55 -10.73 7.56
N SER A 226 0.30 -11.19 7.39
CA SER A 226 -0.05 -12.62 7.38
C SER A 226 0.66 -13.45 6.30
N PRO A 227 0.92 -12.95 5.06
CA PRO A 227 1.59 -13.76 4.05
C PRO A 227 3.02 -14.16 4.44
N SER A 228 3.67 -13.37 5.31
CA SER A 228 5.01 -13.63 5.80
C SER A 228 5.14 -14.99 6.47
N THR A 229 4.12 -15.42 7.22
CA THR A 229 4.11 -16.73 7.90
C THR A 229 4.01 -17.87 6.91
N GLY A 230 3.20 -17.72 5.86
CA GLY A 230 3.05 -18.70 4.79
C GLY A 230 4.34 -18.86 3.98
N LEU A 231 4.91 -17.72 3.54
CA LEU A 231 6.19 -17.70 2.82
C LEU A 231 7.33 -18.28 3.66
N TRP A 232 7.39 -17.97 4.96
CA TRP A 232 8.38 -18.54 5.87
C TRP A 232 8.25 -20.06 5.96
N THR A 233 7.03 -20.57 6.16
CA THR A 233 6.75 -22.01 6.22
C THR A 233 7.21 -22.73 4.95
N LEU A 234 6.86 -22.19 3.78
CA LEU A 234 7.30 -22.72 2.48
C LEU A 234 8.82 -22.72 2.37
N SER A 235 9.49 -21.64 2.79
CA SER A 235 10.96 -21.55 2.76
C SER A 235 11.64 -22.63 3.59
N ARG A 236 11.05 -22.99 4.75
CA ARG A 236 11.60 -24.05 5.62
C ARG A 236 11.39 -25.44 5.03
N GLN A 237 10.31 -25.67 4.28
CA GLN A 237 10.16 -26.91 3.51
C GLN A 237 11.29 -27.06 2.49
N VAL A 238 11.64 -25.98 1.78
CA VAL A 238 12.76 -25.97 0.84
C VAL A 238 14.08 -26.26 1.54
N ALA A 239 14.37 -25.56 2.64
CA ALA A 239 15.62 -25.74 3.40
C ALA A 239 15.75 -27.15 4.01
N ALA A 240 14.63 -27.83 4.27
CA ALA A 240 14.61 -29.19 4.84
C ALA A 240 14.74 -30.31 3.79
N SER A 241 14.67 -29.99 2.49
CA SER A 241 14.73 -30.98 1.41
C SER A 241 15.86 -30.68 0.43
N ALA A 242 16.75 -31.67 0.24
CA ALA A 242 17.82 -31.57 -0.75
C ALA A 242 17.28 -31.51 -2.19
N GLU A 243 16.14 -32.16 -2.46
CA GLU A 243 15.45 -32.12 -3.76
C GLU A 243 14.95 -30.71 -4.06
N LEU A 244 14.19 -30.11 -3.13
CA LEU A 244 13.68 -28.75 -3.28
C LEU A 244 14.82 -27.73 -3.35
N THR A 245 15.85 -27.86 -2.50
CA THR A 245 17.01 -26.95 -2.51
C THR A 245 17.68 -26.95 -3.89
N ALA A 246 17.97 -28.12 -4.46
CA ALA A 246 18.60 -28.23 -5.78
C ALA A 246 17.70 -27.69 -6.92
N LEU A 247 16.38 -27.74 -6.75
CA LEU A 247 15.43 -27.17 -7.71
C LEU A 247 15.38 -25.64 -7.61
N PHE A 248 15.33 -25.09 -6.40
CA PHE A 248 15.36 -23.65 -6.15
C PHE A 248 16.70 -23.02 -6.56
N ASP A 249 17.82 -23.73 -6.44
CA ASP A 249 19.13 -23.29 -6.94
C ASP A 249 19.16 -23.10 -8.47
N GLN A 250 18.21 -23.70 -9.21
CA GLN A 250 18.03 -23.47 -10.66
C GLN A 250 17.15 -22.25 -10.97
N GLY A 251 16.57 -21.63 -9.94
CA GLY A 251 15.77 -20.42 -10.00
C GLY A 251 14.25 -20.64 -9.92
N PRO A 252 13.47 -19.62 -9.52
CA PRO A 252 12.02 -19.71 -9.31
C PRO A 252 11.22 -20.20 -10.53
N ALA A 253 11.63 -19.81 -11.73
CA ALA A 253 10.98 -20.27 -12.97
C ALA A 253 11.20 -21.77 -13.24
N ALA A 254 12.31 -22.36 -12.74
CA ALA A 254 12.52 -23.80 -12.81
C ALA A 254 11.59 -24.54 -11.84
N VAL A 255 11.40 -23.98 -10.64
CA VAL A 255 10.47 -24.50 -9.64
C VAL A 255 9.05 -24.51 -10.19
N GLU A 256 8.57 -23.39 -10.74
CA GLU A 256 7.21 -23.26 -11.28
C GLU A 256 6.90 -24.36 -12.31
N ARG A 257 7.81 -24.60 -13.26
CA ARG A 257 7.66 -25.68 -14.26
C ARG A 257 7.65 -27.09 -13.67
N ALA A 258 8.32 -27.29 -12.54
CA ALA A 258 8.47 -28.59 -11.91
C ALA A 258 7.28 -28.94 -10.98
N LEU A 259 6.40 -27.99 -10.65
CA LEU A 259 5.19 -28.25 -9.87
C LEU A 259 4.20 -29.16 -10.64
N ASP A 260 4.13 -28.98 -11.96
CA ASP A 260 3.29 -29.79 -12.84
C ASP A 260 3.74 -31.26 -12.86
N GLY A 261 2.84 -32.17 -12.47
CA GLY A 261 3.16 -33.60 -12.41
C GLY A 261 4.14 -33.99 -11.29
N ALA A 262 4.38 -33.10 -10.32
CA ALA A 262 5.32 -33.33 -9.23
C ALA A 262 5.00 -34.59 -8.39
N SER A 263 6.05 -35.19 -7.85
CA SER A 263 6.03 -36.31 -6.91
C SER A 263 6.97 -36.02 -5.72
N GLY A 264 7.02 -36.89 -4.71
CA GLY A 264 7.96 -36.72 -3.59
C GLY A 264 7.80 -35.39 -2.84
N ASP A 265 8.93 -34.76 -2.49
CA ASP A 265 8.95 -33.51 -1.72
C ASP A 265 8.43 -32.34 -2.56
N VAL A 266 8.65 -32.36 -3.89
CA VAL A 266 8.11 -31.34 -4.82
C VAL A 266 6.58 -31.35 -4.82
N LYS A 267 5.95 -32.52 -4.71
CA LYS A 267 4.48 -32.61 -4.56
C LYS A 267 4.02 -32.01 -3.23
N ALA A 268 4.68 -32.34 -2.13
CA ALA A 268 4.30 -31.81 -0.80
C ALA A 268 4.43 -30.29 -0.75
N PHE A 269 5.50 -29.75 -1.37
CA PHE A 269 5.68 -28.32 -1.55
C PHE A 269 4.59 -27.71 -2.43
N ARG A 270 4.26 -28.30 -3.59
CA ARG A 270 3.17 -27.83 -4.45
C ARG A 270 1.86 -27.74 -3.67
N ASP A 271 1.47 -28.80 -2.97
CA ASP A 271 0.21 -28.84 -2.23
C ASP A 271 0.17 -27.72 -1.15
N SER A 272 1.30 -27.46 -0.47
CA SER A 272 1.43 -26.35 0.48
C SER A 272 1.42 -24.97 -0.19
N PHE A 273 2.01 -24.85 -1.38
CA PHE A 273 2.06 -23.62 -2.15
C PHE A 273 0.69 -23.26 -2.73
N GLU A 274 -0.08 -24.25 -3.17
CA GLU A 274 -1.47 -24.09 -3.59
C GLU A 274 -2.36 -23.60 -2.43
N GLU A 275 -2.18 -24.14 -1.22
CA GLU A 275 -2.87 -23.65 -0.02
C GLU A 275 -2.50 -22.20 0.30
N PHE A 276 -1.21 -21.85 0.20
CA PHE A 276 -0.74 -20.47 0.35
C PHE A 276 -1.37 -19.54 -0.69
N LEU A 277 -1.41 -19.92 -1.97
CA LEU A 277 -2.03 -19.10 -3.02
C LEU A 277 -3.55 -18.97 -2.84
N ALA A 278 -4.23 -19.99 -2.32
CA ALA A 278 -5.65 -19.89 -1.98
C ALA A 278 -5.90 -18.87 -0.86
N ALA A 279 -4.99 -18.76 0.10
CA ALA A 279 -5.10 -17.85 1.24
C ALA A 279 -4.58 -16.43 0.97
N SER A 280 -3.57 -16.28 0.11
CA SER A 280 -2.83 -15.01 -0.08
C SER A 280 -2.48 -14.70 -1.54
N GLY A 281 -2.96 -15.48 -2.50
CA GLY A 281 -2.66 -15.29 -3.92
C GLY A 281 -3.24 -14.01 -4.52
N ASP A 282 -4.18 -13.34 -3.84
CA ASP A 282 -4.72 -12.04 -4.23
C ASP A 282 -3.76 -10.87 -4.00
N ARG A 283 -2.68 -11.11 -3.22
CA ARG A 283 -1.63 -10.15 -2.93
C ARG A 283 -0.65 -10.03 -4.09
N GLY A 284 0.03 -8.89 -4.19
CA GLY A 284 1.05 -8.64 -5.19
C GLY A 284 1.39 -7.16 -5.32
N PRO A 285 2.36 -6.78 -6.19
CA PRO A 285 2.69 -5.38 -6.46
C PRO A 285 1.50 -4.61 -6.98
N ASN A 286 1.37 -3.35 -6.57
CA ASN A 286 0.33 -2.42 -7.05
C ASN A 286 -1.09 -3.04 -7.01
N GLU A 287 -1.39 -3.77 -5.93
CA GLU A 287 -2.56 -4.66 -5.85
C GLU A 287 -3.93 -3.95 -5.91
N TRP A 288 -3.97 -2.62 -5.79
CA TRP A 288 -5.16 -1.80 -5.98
C TRP A 288 -5.55 -1.61 -7.46
N ASP A 289 -4.65 -1.91 -8.40
CA ASP A 289 -4.92 -1.89 -9.83
C ASP A 289 -5.12 -3.31 -10.35
N ILE A 290 -6.18 -3.53 -11.14
CA ILE A 290 -6.41 -4.81 -11.80
C ILE A 290 -5.37 -5.10 -12.89
N HIS A 291 -4.64 -4.08 -13.38
CA HIS A 291 -3.53 -4.27 -14.33
C HIS A 291 -2.27 -4.87 -13.70
N ALA A 292 -2.12 -4.76 -12.39
CA ALA A 292 -1.00 -5.38 -11.71
C ALA A 292 -1.21 -6.89 -11.55
N LEU A 293 -0.10 -7.64 -11.51
CA LEU A 293 -0.12 -9.09 -11.35
C LEU A 293 -0.11 -9.46 -9.86
N SER A 294 -1.12 -10.20 -9.43
CA SER A 294 -1.12 -10.87 -8.12
C SER A 294 -0.29 -12.15 -8.16
N TRP A 295 0.02 -12.73 -6.99
CA TRP A 295 0.70 -14.02 -6.90
C TRP A 295 -0.14 -15.18 -7.46
N GLU A 296 -1.47 -15.05 -7.51
CA GLU A 296 -2.32 -15.98 -8.24
C GLU A 296 -2.14 -15.86 -9.76
N ALA A 297 -2.01 -14.62 -10.27
CA ALA A 297 -1.82 -14.37 -11.70
C ALA A 297 -0.38 -14.66 -12.16
N ALA A 298 0.61 -14.51 -11.28
CA ALA A 298 2.03 -14.75 -11.53
C ALA A 298 2.72 -15.45 -10.32
N PRO A 299 2.49 -16.76 -10.12
CA PRO A 299 3.01 -17.53 -8.98
C PRO A 299 4.53 -17.48 -8.81
N VAL A 300 5.27 -17.37 -9.91
CA VAL A 300 6.73 -17.20 -9.91
C VAL A 300 7.22 -16.07 -8.98
N GLN A 301 6.43 -15.00 -8.78
CA GLN A 301 6.80 -13.90 -7.87
C GLN A 301 6.84 -14.36 -6.41
N ALA A 302 5.86 -15.16 -5.98
CA ALA A 302 5.87 -15.72 -4.63
C ALA A 302 6.99 -16.76 -4.46
N LEU A 303 7.28 -17.55 -5.50
CA LEU A 303 8.42 -18.49 -5.48
C LEU A 303 9.76 -17.78 -5.34
N ALA A 304 9.95 -16.63 -6.00
CA ALA A 304 11.15 -15.81 -5.85
C ALA A 304 11.34 -15.32 -4.41
N LEU A 305 10.26 -14.98 -3.72
CA LEU A 305 10.30 -14.62 -2.31
C LEU A 305 10.65 -15.80 -1.41
N VAL A 306 10.06 -16.97 -1.66
CA VAL A 306 10.42 -18.22 -0.95
C VAL A 306 11.91 -18.53 -1.13
N ASP A 307 12.44 -18.35 -2.34
CA ASP A 307 13.85 -18.54 -2.65
C ASP A 307 14.75 -17.61 -1.85
N ARG A 308 14.38 -16.34 -1.68
CA ARG A 308 15.16 -15.40 -0.84
C ARG A 308 15.08 -15.75 0.65
N ILE A 309 13.87 -16.00 1.16
CA ILE A 309 13.61 -16.23 2.59
C ILE A 309 14.27 -17.53 3.08
N ARG A 310 14.48 -18.55 2.22
CA ARG A 310 15.10 -19.82 2.64
C ARG A 310 16.53 -19.65 3.17
N HIS A 311 17.19 -18.53 2.86
CA HIS A 311 18.53 -18.20 3.33
C HIS A 311 18.54 -17.42 4.66
N SER A 312 17.38 -16.97 5.15
CA SER A 312 17.27 -16.26 6.43
C SER A 312 17.45 -17.19 7.64
N PRO A 313 18.12 -16.74 8.71
CA PRO A 313 18.33 -17.54 9.92
C PRO A 313 17.03 -17.73 10.72
N ASP A 314 16.89 -18.83 11.47
CA ASP A 314 15.64 -19.16 12.15
C ASP A 314 15.19 -18.13 13.23
N ASP A 315 16.14 -17.37 13.79
CA ASP A 315 15.88 -16.28 14.75
C ASP A 315 15.08 -15.11 14.15
N ASP A 316 15.05 -15.04 12.81
CA ASP A 316 14.29 -14.06 12.02
C ASP A 316 12.88 -14.53 11.67
N SER A 317 12.43 -15.70 12.18
CA SER A 317 11.07 -16.18 11.94
C SER A 317 10.02 -15.11 12.32
N PRO A 318 8.97 -14.90 11.50
CA PRO A 318 7.90 -13.94 11.80
C PRO A 318 7.29 -14.15 13.19
N ALA A 319 7.08 -15.41 13.59
CA ALA A 319 6.56 -15.75 14.91
C ALA A 319 7.53 -15.38 16.06
N GLY A 320 8.84 -15.56 15.85
CA GLY A 320 9.87 -15.15 16.81
C GLY A 320 9.95 -13.64 16.97
N ARG A 321 9.97 -12.91 15.84
CA ARG A 321 9.93 -11.44 15.80
C ARG A 321 8.68 -10.89 16.51
N HIS A 322 7.51 -11.42 16.15
CA HIS A 322 6.23 -11.01 16.74
C HIS A 322 6.21 -11.19 18.26
N ARG A 323 6.68 -12.34 18.78
CA ARG A 323 6.75 -12.58 20.23
C ARG A 323 7.58 -11.54 20.97
N ARG A 324 8.78 -11.22 20.46
CA ARG A 324 9.67 -10.20 21.04
C ARG A 324 9.01 -8.82 21.07
N LEU A 325 8.30 -8.46 19.99
CA LEU A 325 7.59 -7.18 19.89
C LEU A 325 6.41 -7.10 20.86
N THR A 326 5.63 -8.17 21.00
CA THR A 326 4.52 -8.23 21.97
C THR A 326 5.01 -8.12 23.41
N GLU A 327 6.11 -8.80 23.76
CA GLU A 327 6.76 -8.68 25.06
C GLU A 327 7.22 -7.24 25.32
N ARG A 328 7.96 -6.67 24.36
CA ARG A 328 8.44 -5.28 24.43
C ARG A 328 7.31 -4.26 24.58
N ARG A 329 6.23 -4.40 23.80
CA ARG A 329 5.06 -3.52 23.89
C ARG A 329 4.43 -3.58 25.28
N THR A 330 4.26 -4.79 25.83
CA THR A 330 3.68 -4.98 27.16
C THR A 330 4.50 -4.31 28.24
N GLU A 331 5.83 -4.45 28.17
CA GLU A 331 6.76 -3.79 29.09
C GLU A 331 6.69 -2.26 28.99
N ILE A 332 6.81 -1.72 27.78
CA ILE A 332 6.76 -0.26 27.54
C ILE A 332 5.39 0.32 27.94
N ALA A 333 4.30 -0.39 27.67
CA ALA A 333 2.97 0.04 28.09
C ALA A 333 2.88 0.15 29.62
N ALA A 334 3.43 -0.82 30.36
CA ALA A 334 3.46 -0.77 31.82
C ALA A 334 4.33 0.38 32.35
N GLU A 335 5.51 0.60 31.75
CA GLU A 335 6.42 1.70 32.11
C GLU A 335 5.78 3.08 31.89
N ILE A 336 5.26 3.32 30.69
CA ILE A 336 4.64 4.60 30.32
C ILE A 336 3.42 4.86 31.21
N ARG A 337 2.55 3.86 31.37
CA ARG A 337 1.36 3.99 32.21
C ARG A 337 1.69 4.30 33.67
N ALA A 338 2.75 3.69 34.21
CA ALA A 338 3.19 3.92 35.58
C ALA A 338 3.77 5.34 35.78
N ALA A 339 4.50 5.85 34.77
CA ALA A 339 5.08 7.18 34.77
C ALA A 339 4.04 8.31 34.57
N LEU A 340 2.88 8.00 33.99
CA LEU A 340 1.80 8.96 33.80
C LEU A 340 1.10 9.33 35.14
N PRO A 341 0.69 10.61 35.29
CA PRO A 341 -0.25 11.05 36.32
C PRO A 341 -1.54 10.20 36.34
N GLU A 342 -2.15 10.03 37.52
CA GLU A 342 -3.31 9.14 37.68
C GLU A 342 -4.52 9.54 36.81
N ASP A 343 -4.70 10.83 36.56
CA ASP A 343 -5.75 11.41 35.71
C ASP A 343 -5.49 11.21 34.21
N ALA A 344 -4.23 11.02 33.79
CA ALA A 344 -3.86 10.76 32.40
C ALA A 344 -3.95 9.26 32.02
N ARG A 345 -3.96 8.34 33.00
CA ARG A 345 -3.98 6.88 32.76
C ARG A 345 -5.21 6.38 31.99
N PRO A 346 -6.46 6.84 32.27
CA PRO A 346 -7.62 6.41 31.51
C PRO A 346 -7.52 6.78 30.02
N MET A 347 -6.95 7.96 29.72
CA MET A 347 -6.73 8.40 28.34
C MET A 347 -5.69 7.52 27.64
N PHE A 348 -4.59 7.19 28.33
CA PHE A 348 -3.60 6.23 27.84
C PHE A 348 -4.22 4.86 27.53
N ASP A 349 -5.00 4.32 28.48
CA ASP A 349 -5.66 3.01 28.33
C ASP A 349 -6.63 3.03 27.12
N ALA A 350 -7.35 4.13 26.91
CA ALA A 350 -8.19 4.32 25.73
C ALA A 350 -7.39 4.38 24.41
N GLY A 351 -6.24 5.07 24.41
CA GLY A 351 -5.35 5.13 23.24
C GLY A 351 -4.75 3.76 22.87
N MET A 352 -4.38 2.96 23.88
CA MET A 352 -3.92 1.58 23.70
C MET A 352 -5.01 0.70 23.11
N HIS A 353 -6.22 0.74 23.70
CA HIS A 353 -7.37 -0.01 23.23
C HIS A 353 -7.73 0.34 21.78
N ALA A 354 -7.80 1.64 21.47
CA ALA A 354 -8.09 2.11 20.12
C ALA A 354 -7.07 1.61 19.09
N SER A 355 -5.77 1.64 19.43
CA SER A 355 -4.70 1.15 18.56
C SER A 355 -4.83 -0.36 18.30
N GLN A 356 -5.15 -1.14 19.34
CA GLN A 356 -5.29 -2.60 19.25
C GLN A 356 -6.52 -3.04 18.46
N VAL A 357 -7.59 -2.24 18.43
CA VAL A 357 -8.81 -2.57 17.69
C VAL A 357 -8.72 -2.10 16.24
N TRP A 358 -8.38 -0.82 16.03
CA TRP A 358 -8.63 -0.17 14.74
C TRP A 358 -7.49 -0.28 13.75
N ILE A 359 -6.23 -0.43 14.20
CA ILE A 359 -5.11 -0.66 13.28
C ILE A 359 -5.26 -2.03 12.58
N PRO A 360 -5.51 -3.16 13.29
CA PRO A 360 -5.76 -4.43 12.63
C PRO A 360 -7.04 -4.41 11.77
N ALA A 361 -8.10 -3.76 12.24
CA ALA A 361 -9.34 -3.63 11.46
C ALA A 361 -9.14 -2.88 10.14
N ARG A 362 -8.34 -1.82 10.13
CA ARG A 362 -7.98 -1.09 8.90
C ARG A 362 -7.23 -1.99 7.91
N GLU A 363 -6.29 -2.79 8.41
CA GLU A 363 -5.52 -3.71 7.55
C GLU A 363 -6.42 -4.82 6.99
N ARG A 364 -7.38 -5.31 7.79
CA ARG A 364 -8.40 -6.27 7.34
C ARG A 364 -9.31 -5.72 6.26
N THR A 365 -9.86 -4.52 6.44
CA THR A 365 -10.74 -3.92 5.43
C THR A 365 -9.98 -3.61 4.13
N LYS A 366 -8.69 -3.24 4.24
CA LYS A 366 -7.82 -3.10 3.08
C LYS A 366 -7.61 -4.44 2.36
N ALA A 367 -7.33 -5.50 3.10
CA ALA A 367 -7.20 -6.84 2.52
C ALA A 367 -8.49 -7.28 1.81
N ASN A 368 -9.66 -7.00 2.39
CA ASN A 368 -10.94 -7.26 1.77
C ASN A 368 -11.12 -6.49 0.44
N CYS A 369 -10.73 -5.20 0.37
CA CYS A 369 -10.73 -4.45 -0.89
C CYS A 369 -9.86 -5.17 -1.95
N VAL A 370 -8.65 -5.59 -1.57
CA VAL A 370 -7.71 -6.25 -2.49
C VAL A 370 -8.25 -7.59 -2.99
N SER A 371 -8.90 -8.37 -2.12
CA SER A 371 -9.49 -9.65 -2.51
C SER A 371 -10.57 -9.48 -3.58
N VAL A 372 -11.51 -8.54 -3.42
CA VAL A 372 -12.54 -8.29 -4.46
C VAL A 372 -11.93 -7.73 -5.75
N ILE A 373 -10.92 -6.87 -5.66
CA ILE A 373 -10.18 -6.37 -6.82
C ILE A 373 -9.51 -7.53 -7.58
N ASN A 374 -8.95 -8.49 -6.87
CA ASN A 374 -8.32 -9.66 -7.49
C ASN A 374 -9.36 -10.57 -8.20
N GLU A 375 -10.55 -10.75 -7.65
CA GLU A 375 -11.62 -11.51 -8.33
C GLU A 375 -12.00 -10.85 -9.67
N ILE A 376 -12.12 -9.51 -9.69
CA ILE A 376 -12.34 -8.74 -10.92
C ILE A 376 -11.14 -8.88 -11.87
N ARG A 377 -9.91 -8.75 -11.36
CA ARG A 377 -8.66 -8.92 -12.12
C ARG A 377 -8.64 -10.27 -12.84
N MET A 378 -8.94 -11.37 -12.15
CA MET A 378 -8.89 -12.70 -12.76
C MET A 378 -9.90 -12.87 -13.89
N ALA A 379 -11.12 -12.33 -13.73
CA ALA A 379 -12.14 -12.33 -14.78
C ALA A 379 -11.73 -11.51 -16.01
N VAL A 380 -11.23 -10.29 -15.80
CA VAL A 380 -10.75 -9.40 -16.88
C VAL A 380 -9.48 -9.96 -17.53
N ARG A 381 -8.61 -10.61 -16.78
CA ARG A 381 -7.40 -11.23 -17.31
C ARG A 381 -7.72 -12.42 -18.20
N GLU A 382 -8.73 -13.22 -17.89
CA GLU A 382 -9.21 -14.27 -18.78
C GLU A 382 -9.77 -13.69 -20.09
N LEU A 383 -10.49 -12.56 -20.03
CA LEU A 383 -10.92 -11.82 -21.22
C LEU A 383 -9.72 -11.39 -22.08
N GLY A 384 -8.66 -10.90 -21.43
CA GLY A 384 -7.41 -10.52 -22.07
C GLY A 384 -6.65 -11.70 -22.69
N ARG A 385 -6.57 -12.84 -21.98
CA ARG A 385 -5.92 -14.07 -22.44
C ARG A 385 -6.49 -14.52 -23.80
N ARG A 386 -7.82 -14.44 -23.95
CA ARG A 386 -8.49 -14.75 -25.24
C ARG A 386 -8.18 -13.75 -26.34
N GLY A 387 -8.02 -12.47 -26.00
CA GLY A 387 -7.56 -11.45 -26.94
C GLY A 387 -6.14 -11.73 -27.45
N VAL A 388 -5.25 -12.22 -26.57
CA VAL A 388 -3.89 -12.67 -26.95
C VAL A 388 -3.94 -13.89 -27.85
N GLU A 389 -4.75 -14.91 -27.51
CA GLU A 389 -4.92 -16.11 -28.35
C GLU A 389 -5.46 -15.79 -29.75
N ALA A 390 -6.33 -14.78 -29.85
CA ALA A 390 -6.84 -14.26 -31.12
C ALA A 390 -5.84 -13.35 -31.87
N GLY A 391 -4.70 -13.03 -31.25
CA GLY A 391 -3.66 -12.19 -31.85
C GLY A 391 -3.97 -10.69 -31.84
N HIS A 392 -4.87 -10.22 -30.97
CA HIS A 392 -5.26 -8.80 -30.90
C HIS A 392 -4.22 -7.92 -30.19
N PHE A 393 -3.52 -8.46 -29.19
CA PHE A 393 -2.48 -7.77 -28.40
C PHE A 393 -1.56 -8.79 -27.72
N ALA A 394 -0.52 -8.32 -27.03
CA ALA A 394 0.61 -9.16 -26.64
C ALA A 394 0.47 -9.81 -25.26
N ARG A 395 -0.21 -9.16 -24.32
CA ARG A 395 -0.34 -9.64 -22.94
C ARG A 395 -1.79 -9.60 -22.45
N PRO A 396 -2.23 -10.53 -21.58
CA PRO A 396 -3.59 -10.52 -21.06
C PRO A 396 -3.98 -9.18 -20.40
N GLU A 397 -3.03 -8.50 -19.76
CA GLU A 397 -3.27 -7.25 -19.03
C GLU A 397 -3.50 -6.06 -19.97
N ASP A 398 -3.12 -6.15 -21.25
CA ASP A 398 -3.27 -5.07 -22.22
C ASP A 398 -4.76 -4.68 -22.43
N VAL A 399 -5.70 -5.62 -22.18
CA VAL A 399 -7.15 -5.35 -22.22
C VAL A 399 -7.58 -4.29 -21.19
N MET A 400 -6.82 -4.08 -20.12
CA MET A 400 -7.14 -3.10 -19.08
C MET A 400 -6.84 -1.65 -19.51
N MET A 401 -6.34 -1.46 -20.75
CA MET A 401 -6.30 -0.15 -21.40
C MET A 401 -7.67 0.32 -21.92
N LEU A 402 -8.71 -0.51 -21.84
CA LEU A 402 -10.09 -0.14 -22.15
C LEU A 402 -10.71 0.70 -21.03
N LEU A 403 -11.80 1.41 -21.33
CA LEU A 403 -12.66 2.03 -20.32
C LEU A 403 -13.82 1.08 -19.98
N GLU A 404 -14.41 1.22 -18.80
CA GLU A 404 -15.61 0.46 -18.42
C GLU A 404 -16.73 0.60 -19.46
N THR A 405 -16.92 1.83 -19.97
CA THR A 405 -17.94 2.15 -20.98
C THR A 405 -17.68 1.54 -22.36
N GLU A 406 -16.48 0.99 -22.60
CA GLU A 406 -16.10 0.36 -23.86
C GLU A 406 -16.21 -1.16 -23.82
N LEU A 407 -16.49 -1.76 -22.65
CA LEU A 407 -16.50 -3.22 -22.51
C LEU A 407 -17.58 -3.90 -23.36
N ASP A 408 -18.77 -3.30 -23.48
CA ASP A 408 -19.86 -3.89 -24.26
C ASP A 408 -19.57 -3.86 -25.77
N ASP A 409 -18.96 -2.77 -26.25
CA ASP A 409 -18.49 -2.66 -27.63
C ASP A 409 -17.33 -3.62 -27.90
N TYR A 410 -16.41 -3.79 -26.93
CA TYR A 410 -15.34 -4.78 -27.02
C TYR A 410 -15.88 -6.21 -27.07
N VAL A 411 -16.92 -6.53 -26.30
CA VAL A 411 -17.59 -7.83 -26.35
C VAL A 411 -18.17 -8.09 -27.74
N ALA A 412 -18.70 -7.06 -28.40
CA ALA A 412 -19.29 -7.16 -29.74
C ALA A 412 -18.23 -7.28 -30.86
N ASP A 413 -17.11 -6.56 -30.76
CA ASP A 413 -16.02 -6.59 -31.73
C ASP A 413 -14.63 -6.45 -31.06
N PRO A 414 -14.08 -7.55 -30.49
CA PRO A 414 -12.78 -7.49 -29.82
C PRO A 414 -11.62 -7.06 -30.74
N GLY A 415 -11.70 -7.42 -32.02
CA GLY A 415 -10.66 -7.11 -33.01
C GLY A 415 -10.60 -5.62 -33.36
N GLY A 416 -11.76 -4.94 -33.38
CA GLY A 416 -11.87 -3.50 -33.60
C GLY A 416 -11.15 -2.63 -32.55
N PHE A 417 -10.92 -3.18 -31.34
CA PHE A 417 -10.24 -2.48 -30.26
C PHE A 417 -8.73 -2.67 -30.21
N ALA A 418 -8.15 -3.59 -31.01
CA ALA A 418 -6.70 -3.78 -31.05
C ALA A 418 -5.91 -2.48 -31.33
N PRO A 419 -6.32 -1.61 -32.30
CA PRO A 419 -5.65 -0.33 -32.52
C PRO A 419 -5.81 0.66 -31.36
N VAL A 420 -6.95 0.61 -30.66
CA VAL A 420 -7.23 1.48 -29.49
C VAL A 420 -6.31 1.11 -28.34
N ILE A 421 -6.21 -0.18 -28.04
CA ILE A 421 -5.31 -0.71 -27.00
C ILE A 421 -3.86 -0.40 -27.35
N ALA A 422 -3.42 -0.66 -28.58
CA ALA A 422 -2.04 -0.39 -29.01
C ALA A 422 -1.64 1.08 -28.85
N ARG A 423 -2.53 2.01 -29.25
CA ARG A 423 -2.29 3.46 -29.06
C ARG A 423 -2.15 3.80 -27.58
N ARG A 424 -3.07 3.32 -26.74
CA ARG A 424 -3.07 3.62 -25.30
C ARG A 424 -1.88 3.02 -24.58
N LEU A 425 -1.41 1.84 -24.98
CA LEU A 425 -0.17 1.26 -24.43
C LEU A 425 1.05 2.14 -24.72
N ALA A 426 1.14 2.73 -25.93
CA ALA A 426 2.22 3.64 -26.28
C ALA A 426 2.17 4.92 -25.44
N GLU A 427 0.99 5.54 -25.33
CA GLU A 427 0.77 6.73 -24.49
C GLU A 427 1.03 6.43 -22.99
N TYR A 428 0.60 5.27 -22.51
CA TYR A 428 0.83 4.81 -21.14
C TYR A 428 2.31 4.58 -20.85
N ALA A 429 3.07 4.04 -21.81
CA ALA A 429 4.52 3.93 -21.68
C ALA A 429 5.19 5.32 -21.60
N GLU A 430 4.74 6.30 -22.39
CA GLU A 430 5.25 7.68 -22.30
C GLU A 430 5.03 8.30 -20.92
N LEU A 431 3.88 8.04 -20.27
CA LEU A 431 3.57 8.55 -18.92
C LEU A 431 4.54 8.06 -17.84
N ARG A 432 5.04 6.83 -17.97
CA ARG A 432 5.98 6.24 -17.01
C ARG A 432 7.37 6.86 -17.07
N GLU A 433 7.68 7.54 -18.16
CA GLU A 433 8.93 8.28 -18.34
C GLU A 433 8.86 9.71 -17.76
N LEU A 434 7.69 10.14 -17.29
CA LEU A 434 7.48 11.48 -16.75
C LEU A 434 7.46 11.47 -15.22
N GLU A 435 7.95 12.54 -14.62
CA GLU A 435 7.84 12.78 -13.18
C GLU A 435 6.56 13.61 -12.92
N PRO A 436 5.52 13.00 -12.32
CA PRO A 436 4.30 13.72 -12.00
C PRO A 436 4.56 14.75 -10.90
N PRO A 437 3.90 15.93 -10.92
CA PRO A 437 4.09 16.93 -9.89
C PRO A 437 3.65 16.40 -8.53
N PHE A 438 4.42 16.65 -7.48
CA PHE A 438 4.06 16.19 -6.13
C PHE A 438 2.73 16.82 -5.65
N PHE A 439 2.52 18.10 -5.96
CA PHE A 439 1.26 18.81 -5.74
C PHE A 439 0.61 19.25 -7.05
N VAL A 440 -0.71 19.08 -7.13
CA VAL A 440 -1.56 19.70 -8.15
C VAL A 440 -2.42 20.75 -7.46
N ALA A 441 -1.98 22.01 -7.51
CA ALA A 441 -2.61 23.16 -6.88
C ALA A 441 -3.06 24.25 -7.87
N GLU A 442 -2.68 24.13 -9.13
CA GLU A 442 -3.01 25.03 -10.23
C GLU A 442 -3.29 24.18 -11.47
N ASP A 443 -4.21 24.63 -12.33
CA ASP A 443 -4.66 23.85 -13.49
C ASP A 443 -3.51 23.58 -14.47
N ALA A 444 -2.58 24.52 -14.61
CA ALA A 444 -1.39 24.36 -15.45
C ALA A 444 -0.54 23.14 -15.05
N ARG A 445 -0.57 22.70 -13.78
CA ARG A 445 0.17 21.50 -13.34
C ARG A 445 -0.52 20.19 -13.75
N THR A 446 -1.74 20.24 -14.27
CA THR A 446 -2.43 19.09 -14.84
C THR A 446 -2.02 18.81 -16.30
N GLU A 447 -1.39 19.78 -16.97
CA GLU A 447 -0.95 19.63 -18.36
C GLU A 447 0.34 18.81 -18.44
N ILE A 448 0.27 17.64 -19.09
CA ILE A 448 1.32 16.62 -19.09
C ILE A 448 2.54 17.03 -19.94
N ASP A 449 2.35 17.88 -20.95
CA ASP A 449 3.43 18.33 -21.84
C ASP A 449 4.44 19.24 -21.14
N GLY A 450 4.08 19.82 -19.99
CA GLY A 450 4.98 20.56 -19.12
C GLY A 450 5.73 19.69 -18.09
N TRP A 451 5.43 18.40 -17.98
CA TRP A 451 6.03 17.55 -16.94
C TRP A 451 7.48 17.21 -17.28
N PRO A 452 8.40 17.30 -16.29
CA PRO A 452 9.78 16.89 -16.51
C PRO A 452 9.84 15.39 -16.81
N ARG A 453 10.75 15.00 -17.70
CA ARG A 453 11.09 13.57 -17.86
C ARG A 453 11.91 13.14 -16.66
N ARG A 454 11.65 11.92 -16.18
CA ARG A 454 12.52 11.27 -15.20
C ARG A 454 13.93 11.23 -15.79
N SER A 455 14.87 11.88 -15.13
CA SER A 455 16.28 11.91 -15.56
C SER A 455 17.12 11.05 -14.63
N ALA A 456 18.08 10.32 -15.20
CA ALA A 456 19.10 9.60 -14.41
C ALA A 456 20.20 10.55 -13.90
N GLU A 457 20.21 11.81 -14.33
CA GLU A 457 21.22 12.81 -13.99
C GLU A 457 20.75 13.71 -12.84
N GLY A 458 21.58 13.86 -11.79
CA GLY A 458 21.70 15.18 -11.13
C GLY A 458 21.39 15.32 -9.65
N ILE A 459 21.26 14.25 -8.85
CA ILE A 459 21.48 14.37 -7.40
C ILE A 459 22.80 13.70 -7.04
N ALA A 460 23.71 14.51 -6.48
CA ALA A 460 24.99 14.02 -5.97
C ALA A 460 24.74 12.94 -4.92
N ALA A 461 25.51 11.85 -5.01
CA ALA A 461 25.49 10.81 -4.00
C ALA A 461 25.81 11.42 -2.63
N ALA A 462 25.16 10.91 -1.58
CA ALA A 462 25.44 11.38 -0.23
C ALA A 462 26.90 11.12 0.14
N ALA A 463 27.54 12.11 0.76
CA ALA A 463 28.94 12.02 1.14
C ALA A 463 29.13 11.14 2.39
N GLU A 464 30.33 10.61 2.59
CA GLU A 464 30.68 9.92 3.83
C GLU A 464 30.51 10.88 5.03
N SER A 465 29.97 10.37 6.13
CA SER A 465 29.53 11.12 7.33
C SER A 465 28.35 12.06 7.12
N GLU A 466 27.71 12.09 5.95
CA GLU A 466 26.48 12.84 5.74
C GLU A 466 25.30 12.19 6.49
N VAL A 467 24.43 13.03 7.06
CA VAL A 467 23.21 12.58 7.74
C VAL A 467 22.00 13.05 6.94
N LEU A 468 21.22 12.09 6.44
CA LEU A 468 19.91 12.34 5.85
C LEU A 468 18.86 12.30 6.97
N THR A 469 17.88 13.20 6.90
CA THR A 469 16.79 13.31 7.88
C THR A 469 15.48 12.93 7.23
N GLY A 470 14.67 12.16 7.96
CA GLY A 470 13.28 11.86 7.64
C GLY A 470 12.46 11.76 8.93
N VAL A 471 11.47 10.88 8.92
CA VAL A 471 10.62 10.57 10.07
C VAL A 471 10.88 9.12 10.49
N GLY A 472 11.08 8.89 11.78
CA GLY A 472 11.21 7.54 12.33
C GLY A 472 9.90 6.77 12.21
N GLY A 473 9.91 5.67 11.45
CA GLY A 473 8.72 4.84 11.22
C GLY A 473 8.67 3.61 12.14
N SER A 474 9.82 3.00 12.38
CA SER A 474 9.94 1.79 13.22
C SER A 474 11.24 1.87 14.01
N GLN A 475 11.17 1.64 15.32
CA GLN A 475 12.32 1.84 16.22
C GLN A 475 13.50 0.90 15.94
N GLY A 476 14.66 1.34 16.40
CA GLY A 476 15.90 0.57 16.43
C GLY A 476 16.98 1.19 15.57
N THR A 477 18.17 0.59 15.64
CA THR A 477 19.34 1.01 14.89
C THR A 477 19.91 -0.19 14.14
N TYR A 478 20.23 0.00 12.87
CA TYR A 478 20.83 -1.03 12.04
C TYR A 478 21.88 -0.43 11.13
N THR A 479 23.03 -1.10 11.03
CA THR A 479 24.10 -0.76 10.09
C THR A 479 24.20 -1.86 9.05
N GLY A 480 24.10 -1.49 7.77
CA GLY A 480 24.14 -2.45 6.69
C GLY A 480 24.43 -1.84 5.33
N ARG A 481 24.56 -2.72 4.34
CA ARG A 481 24.82 -2.34 2.95
C ARG A 481 23.52 -1.92 2.27
N VAL A 482 23.52 -0.78 1.58
CA VAL A 482 22.41 -0.25 0.80
C VAL A 482 22.13 -1.14 -0.41
N ARG A 483 20.84 -1.43 -0.59
CA ARG A 483 20.26 -1.89 -1.86
C ARG A 483 19.10 -0.96 -2.24
N VAL A 484 19.22 -0.27 -3.36
CA VAL A 484 18.14 0.51 -3.94
C VAL A 484 17.28 -0.43 -4.78
N VAL A 485 16.02 -0.58 -4.38
CA VAL A 485 15.01 -1.34 -5.12
C VAL A 485 13.91 -0.36 -5.51
N THR A 486 13.59 -0.30 -6.80
CA THR A 486 12.52 0.57 -7.33
C THR A 486 11.29 -0.20 -7.79
N ASP A 487 11.40 -1.53 -7.89
CA ASP A 487 10.33 -2.44 -8.27
C ASP A 487 10.34 -3.66 -7.33
N PRO A 488 9.26 -3.90 -6.56
CA PRO A 488 9.19 -5.05 -5.66
C PRO A 488 9.25 -6.40 -6.39
N ALA A 489 8.92 -6.45 -7.68
CA ALA A 489 9.07 -7.67 -8.49
C ALA A 489 10.54 -8.05 -8.72
N SER A 490 11.47 -7.09 -8.58
CA SER A 490 12.92 -7.31 -8.68
C SER A 490 13.54 -7.77 -7.36
N CYS A 491 12.83 -8.63 -6.63
CA CYS A 491 13.19 -9.08 -5.28
C CYS A 491 14.54 -9.81 -5.19
N GLU A 492 15.02 -10.40 -6.28
CA GLU A 492 16.32 -11.05 -6.37
C GLU A 492 17.50 -10.10 -6.09
N ALA A 493 17.29 -8.79 -6.18
CA ALA A 493 18.32 -7.79 -5.95
C ALA A 493 18.67 -7.59 -4.47
N LEU A 494 17.79 -7.97 -3.53
CA LEU A 494 17.97 -7.73 -2.10
C LEU A 494 18.51 -8.98 -1.38
N GLU A 495 19.70 -8.88 -0.81
CA GLU A 495 20.31 -9.95 -0.03
C GLU A 495 19.91 -9.87 1.46
N PRO A 496 19.86 -11.01 2.19
CA PRO A 496 19.56 -11.00 3.62
C PRO A 496 20.48 -10.08 4.42
N GLY A 497 19.90 -9.16 5.20
CA GLY A 497 20.62 -8.17 6.01
C GLY A 497 21.02 -6.89 5.26
N GLU A 498 20.70 -6.73 3.98
CA GLU A 498 20.88 -5.43 3.33
C GLU A 498 19.84 -4.40 3.83
N VAL A 499 20.16 -3.12 3.70
CA VAL A 499 19.24 -2.00 3.94
C VAL A 499 18.46 -1.73 2.65
N LEU A 500 17.17 -1.97 2.71
CA LEU A 500 16.25 -1.71 1.60
C LEU A 500 16.02 -0.20 1.46
N VAL A 501 16.39 0.38 0.33
CA VAL A 501 16.11 1.78 -0.02
C VAL A 501 15.11 1.79 -1.17
N ALA A 502 13.94 2.42 -0.98
CA ALA A 502 12.84 2.40 -1.94
C ALA A 502 12.19 3.78 -2.11
N PRO A 503 11.64 4.12 -3.29
CA PRO A 503 11.01 5.43 -3.49
C PRO A 503 9.67 5.51 -2.74
N ILE A 504 8.91 4.42 -2.85
CA ILE A 504 7.63 4.21 -2.19
C ILE A 504 7.40 2.71 -2.08
N THR A 505 6.54 2.32 -1.16
CA THR A 505 6.32 0.92 -0.79
C THR A 505 4.84 0.65 -0.61
N ASP A 506 4.38 -0.49 -1.10
CA ASP A 506 3.02 -1.02 -0.90
C ASP A 506 3.08 -2.42 -0.23
N ALA A 507 1.98 -3.17 -0.28
CA ALA A 507 1.91 -4.52 0.28
C ALA A 507 2.85 -5.56 -0.33
N ALA A 508 3.25 -5.39 -1.57
CA ALA A 508 4.14 -6.32 -2.22
C ALA A 508 5.58 -6.24 -1.73
N TRP A 509 5.92 -5.16 -1.03
CA TRP A 509 7.22 -5.01 -0.40
C TRP A 509 7.31 -5.76 0.93
N THR A 510 6.17 -6.20 1.51
CA THR A 510 6.15 -6.98 2.77
C THR A 510 7.18 -8.09 2.81
N PRO A 511 7.29 -8.93 1.77
CA PRO A 511 8.25 -10.04 1.79
C PRO A 511 9.72 -9.58 1.69
N LEU A 512 9.99 -8.42 1.08
CA LEU A 512 11.33 -7.83 1.07
C LEU A 512 11.75 -7.36 2.46
N PHE A 513 10.80 -6.90 3.28
CA PHE A 513 11.09 -6.58 4.68
C PHE A 513 11.52 -7.82 5.47
N LEU A 514 11.07 -9.04 5.13
CA LEU A 514 11.52 -10.25 5.83
C LEU A 514 13.03 -10.50 5.72
N VAL A 515 13.63 -10.10 4.61
CA VAL A 515 15.06 -10.26 4.37
C VAL A 515 15.87 -9.00 4.67
N ALA A 516 15.24 -7.83 4.71
CA ALA A 516 15.89 -6.56 5.02
C ALA A 516 16.34 -6.45 6.48
N GLY A 517 17.51 -5.84 6.71
CA GLY A 517 17.97 -5.46 8.04
C GLY A 517 17.41 -4.12 8.53
N ALA A 518 17.13 -3.21 7.60
CA ALA A 518 16.41 -1.94 7.82
C ALA A 518 15.77 -1.45 6.52
N ALA A 519 14.88 -0.45 6.62
CA ALA A 519 14.23 0.18 5.48
C ALA A 519 14.40 1.71 5.48
N VAL A 520 14.65 2.28 4.30
CA VAL A 520 14.67 3.72 4.05
C VAL A 520 13.74 4.01 2.87
N VAL A 521 12.76 4.91 3.05
CA VAL A 521 11.76 5.22 2.01
C VAL A 521 11.68 6.73 1.76
N ASP A 522 11.68 7.13 0.48
CA ASP A 522 11.64 8.55 0.12
C ASP A 522 10.31 9.21 0.49
N VAL A 523 9.20 8.50 0.31
CA VAL A 523 7.85 8.97 0.58
C VAL A 523 7.10 7.99 1.49
N GLY A 524 6.52 8.49 2.57
CA GLY A 524 5.61 7.72 3.43
C GLY A 524 5.32 8.44 4.75
N ALA A 525 4.16 8.13 5.35
CA ALA A 525 3.73 8.65 6.65
C ALA A 525 3.79 7.56 7.76
N LEU A 526 3.60 7.95 9.02
CA LEU A 526 3.66 7.03 10.16
C LEU A 526 2.65 5.86 10.09
N ASN A 527 1.53 6.07 9.40
CA ASN A 527 0.49 5.08 9.16
C ASN A 527 0.59 4.41 7.77
N SER A 528 1.68 4.66 7.04
CA SER A 528 1.96 4.01 5.76
C SER A 528 2.08 2.50 5.92
N HIS A 529 1.74 1.78 4.86
CA HIS A 529 1.75 0.33 4.88
C HIS A 529 3.13 -0.24 5.27
N ALA A 530 4.22 0.24 4.67
CA ALA A 530 5.56 -0.25 4.98
C ALA A 530 5.96 0.00 6.43
N VAL A 531 5.54 1.12 7.01
CA VAL A 531 5.85 1.44 8.40
C VAL A 531 5.06 0.54 9.36
N VAL A 532 3.80 0.22 9.04
CA VAL A 532 3.02 -0.78 9.79
C VAL A 532 3.74 -2.13 9.75
N VAL A 533 4.13 -2.60 8.56
CA VAL A 533 4.80 -3.90 8.41
C VAL A 533 6.17 -3.93 9.09
N CYS A 534 6.99 -2.90 8.95
CA CYS A 534 8.28 -2.81 9.64
C CYS A 534 8.12 -2.87 11.16
N ARG A 535 7.08 -2.23 11.72
CA ARG A 535 6.76 -2.31 13.17
C ARG A 535 6.27 -3.69 13.60
N GLU A 536 5.53 -4.40 12.76
CA GLU A 536 5.10 -5.78 13.02
C GLU A 536 6.24 -6.80 12.89
N LEU A 537 7.29 -6.47 12.13
CA LEU A 537 8.47 -7.31 11.92
C LEU A 537 9.69 -6.87 12.75
N GLY A 538 9.64 -5.72 13.42
CA GLY A 538 10.73 -5.21 14.27
C GLY A 538 11.95 -4.74 13.47
N ILE A 539 11.71 -4.24 12.26
CA ILE A 539 12.75 -3.77 11.33
C ILE A 539 12.87 -2.25 11.49
N PRO A 540 14.05 -1.69 11.79
CA PRO A 540 14.24 -0.25 11.85
C PRO A 540 13.88 0.42 10.53
N ALA A 541 13.11 1.50 10.58
CA ALA A 541 12.67 2.18 9.37
C ALA A 541 12.69 3.70 9.51
N VAL A 542 13.21 4.38 8.49
CA VAL A 542 13.13 5.84 8.32
C VAL A 542 12.41 6.14 7.01
N ILE A 543 11.38 6.97 7.08
CA ILE A 543 10.53 7.34 5.94
C ILE A 543 10.61 8.84 5.67
N SER A 544 10.03 9.31 4.57
CA SER A 544 10.09 10.73 4.18
C SER A 544 11.54 11.25 4.07
N VAL A 545 12.46 10.40 3.61
CA VAL A 545 13.86 10.78 3.36
C VAL A 545 13.94 11.40 1.97
N GLU A 546 13.86 12.73 1.90
CA GLU A 546 13.81 13.44 0.62
C GLU A 546 15.02 13.11 -0.28
N GLY A 547 14.73 12.51 -1.44
CA GLY A 547 15.74 12.06 -2.41
C GLY A 547 16.60 10.89 -1.95
N GLY A 548 16.16 10.09 -0.96
CA GLY A 548 16.90 8.93 -0.45
C GLY A 548 17.37 7.97 -1.54
N THR A 549 16.49 7.50 -2.42
CA THR A 549 16.82 6.61 -3.56
C THR A 549 17.77 7.26 -4.58
N GLN A 550 17.79 8.58 -4.63
CA GLN A 550 18.63 9.35 -5.54
C GLN A 550 19.98 9.70 -4.93
N ARG A 551 20.15 9.57 -3.61
CA ARG A 551 21.37 9.97 -2.88
C ARG A 551 22.12 8.77 -2.32
N LEU A 552 21.38 7.78 -1.83
CA LEU A 552 21.90 6.49 -1.38
C LEU A 552 22.08 5.59 -2.61
N ARG A 553 23.22 4.90 -2.68
CA ARG A 553 23.60 4.07 -3.83
C ARG A 553 23.93 2.65 -3.38
N ASP A 554 23.66 1.70 -4.27
CA ASP A 554 24.00 0.30 -4.06
C ASP A 554 25.42 0.12 -3.54
N GLY A 555 25.54 -0.62 -2.45
CA GLY A 555 26.83 -0.94 -1.84
C GLY A 555 27.35 0.06 -0.81
N MET A 556 26.75 1.24 -0.64
CA MET A 556 27.04 2.13 0.49
C MET A 556 26.78 1.41 1.81
N VAL A 557 27.54 1.74 2.87
CA VAL A 557 27.21 1.29 4.23
C VAL A 557 26.58 2.46 4.95
N ILE A 558 25.39 2.23 5.50
CA ILE A 558 24.65 3.25 6.24
C ILE A 558 24.19 2.72 7.58
N THR A 559 24.04 3.64 8.53
CA THR A 559 23.38 3.41 9.81
C THR A 559 22.02 4.09 9.79
N VAL A 560 20.97 3.28 9.88
CA VAL A 560 19.57 3.72 9.98
C VAL A 560 19.19 3.78 11.45
N ASP A 561 18.79 4.95 11.94
CA ASP A 561 18.17 5.15 13.25
C ASP A 561 16.69 5.46 13.05
N GLY A 562 15.87 4.41 13.16
CA GLY A 562 14.42 4.50 13.00
C GLY A 562 13.70 5.13 14.19
N THR A 563 14.40 5.38 15.29
CA THR A 563 13.85 6.11 16.45
C THR A 563 14.01 7.61 16.28
N ARG A 564 15.18 8.06 15.81
CA ARG A 564 15.49 9.49 15.58
C ARG A 564 15.06 9.97 14.19
N GLY A 565 14.76 9.05 13.26
CA GLY A 565 14.43 9.40 11.89
C GLY A 565 15.64 9.85 11.07
N THR A 566 16.82 9.26 11.31
CA THR A 566 18.08 9.68 10.65
C THR A 566 18.78 8.53 9.97
N VAL A 567 19.41 8.80 8.83
CA VAL A 567 20.26 7.86 8.09
C VAL A 567 21.66 8.46 7.96
N THR A 568 22.67 7.80 8.53
CA THR A 568 24.07 8.24 8.49
C THR A 568 24.83 7.42 7.45
N VAL A 569 25.57 8.09 6.55
CA VAL A 569 26.44 7.41 5.58
C VAL A 569 27.77 7.08 6.22
N ASP A 570 28.00 5.80 6.52
CA ASP A 570 29.20 5.34 7.22
C ASP A 570 30.37 5.12 6.25
N SER A 571 30.10 4.65 5.03
CA SER A 571 31.12 4.56 3.98
C SER A 571 30.53 4.51 2.58
N VAL A 572 31.29 5.05 1.62
CA VAL A 572 30.97 5.02 0.19
C VAL A 572 31.97 4.12 -0.54
N PRO A 573 31.54 3.11 -1.31
CA PRO A 573 32.43 2.26 -2.10
C PRO A 573 33.32 3.10 -3.02
N ALA A 574 34.59 2.71 -3.14
CA ALA A 574 35.57 3.41 -3.98
C ALA A 574 35.16 3.55 -5.46
N VAL A 575 34.26 2.68 -5.95
CA VAL A 575 33.71 2.70 -7.32
C VAL A 575 32.71 3.84 -7.52
N LEU A 576 32.13 4.39 -6.44
CA LEU A 576 31.14 5.48 -6.46
C LEU A 576 31.73 6.84 -6.09
N ALA A 577 33.04 6.90 -5.80
CA ALA A 577 33.74 8.11 -5.33
C ALA A 577 34.33 8.99 -6.46
N ILE A 578 33.88 8.82 -7.71
CA ILE A 578 34.39 9.53 -8.90
C ILE A 578 33.40 10.58 -9.38
#